data_AF-A0A7V6PGV0-F1
#
_entry.id   AF-A0A7V6PGV0-F1
#
_cell.length_a   1.000
_cell.length_b   1.000
_cell.length_c   1.000
_cell.angle_alpha   90.00
_cell.angle_beta   90.00
_cell.angle_gamma   90.00
#
_symmetry.space_group_name_H-M   'P 1'
#
loop_
_entity.id
_entity.type
_entity.pdbx_description
1 polymer ?
#
loop_
_entity_poly.entity_id
_entity_poly.type
_entity_poly.pdbx_seq_one_letter_code
_entity_poly.pdbx_strand_id
1 'polypeptide(L)'
;MGLIALMQAVFPNIAPDRYTPHALHAQTRIWPETNCYVDLWIEVLATLGVAPEAMLGFTLTQDFEGDQFTFFKVPLEDLEALYGVRATELA
;
A
#
# COMPACT_ATOMS: atom_id res chain seq x y z
N MET A 1 -15.74 30.70 -20.11
CA MET A 1 -14.67 29.72 -20.38
C MET A 1 -14.18 29.21 -19.04
N GLY A 2 -14.55 27.97 -18.72
CA GLY A 2 -14.63 27.46 -17.35
C GLY A 2 -13.29 27.26 -16.66
N LEU A 3 -13.28 27.56 -15.36
CA LEU A 3 -12.26 27.13 -14.42
C LEU A 3 -12.27 25.60 -14.33
N ILE A 4 -11.48 24.93 -15.17
CA ILE A 4 -10.93 23.64 -14.80
C ILE A 4 -9.69 23.99 -13.98
N ALA A 5 -9.85 24.06 -12.66
CA ALA A 5 -8.68 23.99 -11.79
C ALA A 5 -7.97 22.68 -12.14
N LEU A 6 -6.76 22.78 -12.70
CA LEU A 6 -5.88 21.63 -12.90
C LEU A 6 -5.73 20.95 -11.54
N MET A 7 -6.40 19.81 -11.36
CA MET A 7 -6.14 18.92 -10.22
C MET A 7 -4.65 18.57 -10.28
N GLN A 8 -3.90 19.10 -9.32
CA GLN A 8 -2.50 18.73 -9.15
C GLN A 8 -2.47 17.25 -8.84
N ALA A 9 -1.76 16.48 -9.67
CA ALA A 9 -1.58 15.06 -9.44
C ALA A 9 -0.78 14.86 -8.15
N VAL A 10 -1.29 14.03 -7.23
CA VAL A 10 -0.56 13.63 -6.01
C VAL A 10 0.75 12.92 -6.39
N PHE A 11 0.73 12.14 -7.48
CA PHE A 11 1.88 11.46 -8.05
C PHE A 11 2.11 11.90 -9.50
N PRO A 12 2.86 12.99 -9.76
CA PRO A 12 3.00 13.55 -11.11
C PRO A 12 3.79 12.63 -12.07
N ASN A 13 4.50 11.64 -11.52
CA ASN A 13 5.37 10.74 -12.29
C ASN A 13 4.73 9.37 -12.62
N ILE A 14 3.53 9.07 -12.13
CA ILE A 14 2.79 7.87 -12.55
C ILE A 14 2.10 8.16 -13.89
N ALA A 15 2.24 7.26 -14.87
CA ALA A 15 1.35 7.24 -16.04
C ALA A 15 1.08 5.79 -16.50
N PRO A 16 -0.11 5.46 -17.01
CA PRO A 16 -0.50 4.07 -17.29
C PRO A 16 0.39 3.33 -18.29
N ASP A 17 0.99 4.04 -19.24
CA ASP A 17 1.84 3.52 -20.31
C ASP A 17 3.27 3.18 -19.88
N ARG A 18 3.73 3.78 -18.77
CA ARG A 18 5.07 3.56 -18.18
C ARG A 18 5.01 2.90 -16.80
N TYR A 19 3.81 2.61 -16.31
CA TYR A 19 3.61 2.02 -15.00
C TYR A 19 4.13 0.58 -14.99
N THR A 20 5.00 0.28 -14.03
CA THR A 20 5.51 -1.06 -13.78
C THR A 20 5.13 -1.42 -12.33
N PRO A 21 4.36 -2.49 -12.10
CA PRO A 21 4.03 -2.92 -10.75
C PRO A 21 5.28 -3.21 -9.93
N HIS A 22 5.22 -2.94 -8.63
CA HIS A 22 6.29 -3.27 -7.70
C HIS A 22 6.60 -4.77 -7.71
N ALA A 23 7.86 -5.14 -7.45
CA ALA A 23 8.31 -6.54 -7.48
C ALA A 23 7.55 -7.45 -6.50
N LEU A 24 6.96 -6.89 -5.43
CA LEU A 24 6.10 -7.61 -4.49
C LEU A 24 4.79 -8.12 -5.13
N HIS A 25 4.41 -7.63 -6.31
CA HIS A 25 3.29 -8.14 -7.12
C HIS A 25 3.69 -9.22 -8.13
N ALA A 26 4.95 -9.67 -8.14
CA ALA A 26 5.40 -10.69 -9.07
C ALA A 26 4.61 -12.00 -8.88
N GLN A 27 4.10 -12.57 -9.97
CA GLN A 27 3.32 -13.82 -9.94
C GLN A 27 4.15 -15.05 -9.51
N THR A 28 5.48 -14.92 -9.46
CA THR A 28 6.40 -15.97 -8.99
C THR A 28 6.49 -16.05 -7.47
N ARG A 29 5.73 -15.23 -6.73
CA ARG A 29 5.68 -15.24 -5.27
C ARG A 29 5.03 -16.52 -4.73
N ILE A 30 5.45 -16.95 -3.53
CA ILE A 30 4.97 -18.19 -2.90
C ILE A 30 3.46 -18.12 -2.62
N TRP A 31 2.96 -16.95 -2.23
CA TRP A 31 1.56 -16.67 -1.94
C TRP A 31 1.02 -15.63 -2.92
N PRO A 32 0.35 -16.03 -4.01
CA PRO A 32 -0.09 -15.12 -5.06
C PRO A 32 -1.32 -14.29 -4.67
N GLU A 33 -1.98 -14.59 -3.55
CA GLU A 33 -3.17 -13.89 -3.09
C GLU A 33 -2.94 -12.39 -2.90
N THR A 34 -3.96 -11.60 -3.23
CA THR A 34 -3.93 -10.13 -3.18
C THR A 34 -4.78 -9.61 -2.02
N ASN A 35 -4.35 -8.49 -1.43
CA ASN A 35 -5.15 -7.74 -0.47
C ASN A 35 -5.15 -6.29 -0.91
N CYS A 36 -6.33 -5.80 -1.24
CA CYS A 36 -6.51 -4.48 -1.83
C CYS A 36 -5.93 -3.34 -0.97
N TYR A 37 -5.90 -3.50 0.36
CA TYR A 37 -5.32 -2.49 1.25
C TYR A 37 -3.78 -2.53 1.24
N VAL A 38 -3.20 -3.72 1.38
CA VAL A 38 -1.74 -3.91 1.35
C VAL A 38 -1.18 -3.57 -0.03
N ASP A 39 -1.84 -4.03 -1.09
CA ASP A 39 -1.42 -3.80 -2.47
C ASP A 39 -1.42 -2.31 -2.81
N LEU A 40 -2.42 -1.55 -2.33
CA LEU A 40 -2.46 -0.10 -2.51
C LEU A 40 -1.27 0.58 -1.82
N TRP A 41 -0.94 0.18 -0.59
CA TRP A 41 0.20 0.75 0.12
C TRP A 41 1.53 0.39 -0.51
N ILE A 42 1.68 -0.81 -1.08
CA ILE A 42 2.90 -1.20 -1.80
C ILE A 42 3.18 -0.18 -2.91
N GLU A 43 2.18 0.12 -3.71
CA GLU A 43 2.31 1.02 -4.86
C GLU A 43 2.45 2.49 -4.46
N VAL A 44 1.72 2.93 -3.43
CA VAL A 44 1.83 4.30 -2.91
C VAL A 44 3.24 4.56 -2.36
N LEU A 45 3.76 3.66 -1.53
CA LEU A 45 5.09 3.80 -0.93
C LEU A 45 6.20 3.68 -1.98
N ALA A 46 6.09 2.72 -2.90
CA ALA A 46 7.03 2.58 -4.01
C ALA A 46 7.08 3.86 -4.87
N THR A 47 5.92 4.47 -5.13
CA THR A 47 5.85 5.73 -5.89
C THR A 47 6.46 6.91 -5.12
N LEU A 48 6.34 6.93 -3.79
CA LEU A 48 7.02 7.91 -2.93
C LEU A 48 8.54 7.69 -2.84
N GLY A 49 9.06 6.59 -3.39
CA GLY A 49 10.48 6.26 -3.38
C GLY A 49 10.98 5.69 -2.05
N VAL A 50 10.07 5.17 -1.22
CA VAL A 50 10.39 4.53 0.07
C VAL A 50 10.12 3.03 0.00
N ALA A 51 10.79 2.25 0.85
CA ALA A 51 10.73 0.79 0.83
C ALA A 51 9.38 0.26 1.39
N PRO A 52 8.53 -0.39 0.57
CA PRO A 52 7.26 -0.94 1.05
C PRO A 52 7.43 -2.11 2.03
N GLU A 53 8.54 -2.86 1.95
CA GLU A 53 8.78 -4.04 2.76
C GLU A 53 8.79 -3.74 4.26
N ALA A 54 9.20 -2.52 4.64
CA ALA A 54 9.29 -2.14 6.06
C ALA A 54 7.92 -2.11 6.75
N MET A 55 6.82 -1.89 6.01
CA MET A 55 5.47 -1.91 6.57
C MET A 55 4.95 -3.34 6.81
N LEU A 56 5.61 -4.37 6.28
CA LEU A 56 5.12 -5.75 6.31
C LEU A 56 5.39 -6.48 7.64
N GLY A 57 5.92 -5.79 8.65
CA GLY A 57 6.20 -6.36 9.98
C GLY A 57 4.98 -7.05 10.62
N PHE A 58 3.78 -6.51 10.41
CA PHE A 58 2.51 -7.06 10.92
C PHE A 58 2.22 -8.51 10.45
N THR A 59 2.86 -8.95 9.36
CA THR A 59 2.70 -10.32 8.84
C THR A 59 3.34 -11.36 9.76
N LEU A 60 4.38 -10.98 10.50
CA LEU A 60 5.07 -11.84 11.46
C LEU A 60 4.30 -11.99 12.77
N THR A 61 3.43 -11.03 13.08
CA THR A 61 2.62 -11.01 14.29
C THR A 61 1.19 -11.50 14.04
N GLN A 62 0.93 -12.13 12.89
CA GLN A 62 -0.36 -12.75 12.62
C GLN A 62 -0.63 -13.90 13.59
N ASP A 63 -1.86 -13.94 14.09
CA ASP A 63 -2.32 -14.95 15.03
C ASP A 63 -3.61 -15.59 14.49
N PHE A 64 -4.23 -16.45 15.30
CA PHE A 64 -5.49 -17.10 14.99
C PHE A 64 -6.63 -16.53 15.84
N GLU A 65 -7.76 -16.26 15.19
CA GLU A 65 -9.04 -16.00 15.86
C GLU A 65 -9.96 -17.21 15.63
N GLY A 66 -9.82 -18.24 16.47
CA GLY A 66 -10.47 -19.53 16.22
C GLY A 66 -9.70 -20.35 15.18
N ASP A 67 -10.32 -20.63 14.03
CA ASP A 67 -9.74 -21.41 12.93
C ASP A 67 -9.29 -20.56 11.73
N GLN A 68 -9.43 -19.24 11.83
CA GLN A 68 -9.01 -18.27 10.81
C GLN A 68 -7.84 -17.42 11.30
N PHE A 69 -7.04 -16.90 10.37
CA PHE A 69 -6.05 -15.88 10.69
C PHE A 69 -6.72 -14.58 11.14
N THR A 70 -6.04 -13.83 12.01
CA THR A 70 -6.42 -12.47 12.35
C THR A 70 -6.52 -11.59 11.10
N PHE A 71 -7.25 -10.48 11.19
CA PHE A 71 -7.35 -9.55 10.07
C PHE A 71 -5.97 -8.95 9.73
N PHE A 72 -5.53 -9.14 8.50
CA PHE A 72 -4.19 -8.76 8.07
C PHE A 72 -4.20 -7.40 7.37
N LYS A 73 -3.81 -6.37 8.11
CA LYS A 73 -3.76 -4.98 7.65
C LYS A 73 -2.52 -4.30 8.19
N VAL A 74 -1.93 -3.41 7.38
CA VAL A 74 -0.87 -2.51 7.85
C VAL A 74 -1.45 -1.63 8.97
N PRO A 75 -0.87 -1.62 10.18
CA PRO A 75 -1.29 -0.73 11.25
C PRO A 75 -1.08 0.74 10.85
N LEU A 76 -2.03 1.62 11.23
CA LEU A 76 -1.95 3.04 10.85
C LEU A 76 -0.78 3.73 11.55
N GLU A 77 -0.47 3.30 12.78
CA GLU A 77 0.67 3.75 13.56
C GLU A 77 2.01 3.42 12.91
N ASP A 78 2.10 2.29 12.20
CA ASP A 78 3.31 1.90 11.47
C ASP A 78 3.50 2.79 10.24
N LEU A 79 2.41 3.13 9.54
CA LEU A 79 2.47 4.07 8.42
C LEU A 79 2.97 5.45 8.86
N GLU A 80 2.50 5.93 10.01
CA GLU A 80 2.91 7.22 10.56
C GLU A 80 4.36 7.17 11.07
N ALA A 81 4.74 6.13 11.81
CA ALA A 81 6.08 6.01 12.38
C ALA A 81 7.18 5.77 11.33
N LEU A 82 6.90 4.96 10.31
CA LEU A 82 7.90 4.57 9.30
C LEU A 82 7.99 5.56 8.14
N TYR A 83 6.87 6.20 7.77
CA TYR A 83 6.79 7.00 6.54
C TYR A 83 6.26 8.42 6.75
N GLY A 84 5.82 8.78 7.97
CA GLY A 84 5.16 10.06 8.23
C GLY A 84 3.79 10.16 7.53
N VAL A 85 3.20 9.04 7.13
CA VAL A 85 1.92 9.00 6.41
C VAL A 85 0.80 8.80 7.41
N ARG A 86 -0.15 9.73 7.40
CA ARG A 86 -1.38 9.63 8.20
C ARG A 86 -2.54 9.22 7.30
N ALA A 87 -3.15 8.10 7.63
CA ALA A 87 -4.35 7.61 6.96
C ALA A 87 -5.52 7.53 7.93
N THR A 88 -6.74 7.56 7.40
CA THR A 88 -7.96 7.49 8.19
C THR A 88 -8.95 6.61 7.46
N GLU A 89 -9.56 5.70 8.20
CA GLU A 89 -10.64 4.86 7.71
C GLU A 89 -11.94 5.67 7.74
N LEU A 90 -12.66 5.68 6.63
CA LEU A 90 -13.96 6.33 6.54
C LEU A 90 -15.02 5.36 7.05
N ALA A 91 -15.93 5.88 7.89
CA ALA A 91 -17.08 5.15 8.43
C ALA A 91 -18.23 5.04 7.41
#